data_AF-A0A2N6IDW4-F1
#
_entry.id   AF-A0A2N6IDW4-F1
#
_cell.length_a   1.000
_cell.length_b   1.000
_cell.length_c   1.000
_cell.angle_alpha   90.00
_cell.angle_beta   90.00
_cell.angle_gamma   90.00
#
_symmetry.space_group_name_H-M   'P 1'
#
loop_
_entity.id
_entity.type
_entity.pdbx_description
1 polymer ?
#
loop_
_entity_poly.entity_id
_entity_poly.type
_entity_poly.pdbx_seq_one_letter_code
_entity_poly.pdbx_strand_id
1 'polypeptide(L)'
;MSTPFATPLTLPGICWPLQASTGHLAVTTSHITGHFRAGSGLDAIILCELLPAGKFRNGAARHWCRTHQCYWGTQADLADWQATRQMRCRQHASPMGYVLYPELFDPMQFHATTLRLGPDGLVQLRARADEGGALFSRDLPALAIDCRALPGVFPSDMVQLNVTPPAAHAYAAALQVGTPLDCSDCARCGHPHLDLGSFALAPHRRHSCGQCGHDASHSATPIVSSPLWRLRLRITQCD
;
A
#
# COMPACT_ATOMS: atom_id res chain seq x y z
N MET A 1 -2.19 -21.94 28.87
CA MET A 1 -0.78 -22.05 28.46
C MET A 1 -0.61 -21.24 27.19
N SER A 2 -0.03 -20.05 27.29
CA SER A 2 0.22 -19.18 26.14
C SER A 2 1.39 -19.78 25.36
N THR A 3 1.16 -20.19 24.12
CA THR A 3 2.25 -20.55 23.20
C THR A 3 3.23 -19.38 23.14
N PRO A 4 4.55 -19.59 23.30
CA PRO A 4 5.51 -18.51 23.14
C PRO A 4 5.36 -17.99 21.71
N PHE A 5 4.99 -16.71 21.57
CA PHE A 5 5.02 -16.07 20.27
C PHE A 5 6.45 -16.20 19.74
N ALA A 6 6.62 -16.93 18.64
CA ALA A 6 7.92 -17.07 17.98
C ALA A 6 8.50 -15.67 17.74
N THR A 7 9.81 -15.48 17.90
CA THR A 7 10.46 -14.18 17.67
C THR A 7 10.05 -13.60 16.31
N PRO A 8 9.66 -12.31 16.22
CA PRO A 8 9.29 -11.72 14.95
C PRO A 8 10.50 -11.73 14.00
N LEU A 9 10.24 -11.97 12.72
CA LEU A 9 11.25 -11.99 11.67
C LEU A 9 11.15 -10.72 10.84
N THR A 10 12.29 -10.19 10.41
CA THR A 10 12.37 -9.11 9.42
C THR A 10 12.81 -9.70 8.10
N LEU A 11 11.92 -9.72 7.11
CA LEU A 11 12.12 -10.38 5.82
C LEU A 11 11.66 -9.47 4.68
N PRO A 12 12.22 -9.62 3.46
CA PRO A 12 11.64 -9.00 2.27
C PRO A 12 10.17 -9.41 2.13
N GLY A 13 9.27 -8.45 1.95
CA GLY A 13 7.85 -8.74 1.90
C GLY A 13 6.97 -7.53 1.60
N ILE A 14 5.72 -7.83 1.24
CA ILE A 14 4.62 -6.88 1.12
C ILE A 14 3.58 -7.29 2.16
N CYS A 15 3.02 -6.30 2.86
CA CYS A 15 1.86 -6.52 3.72
C CYS A 15 0.78 -5.49 3.46
N TRP A 16 -0.47 -5.84 3.74
CA TRP A 16 -1.59 -4.91 3.69
C TRP A 16 -2.64 -5.23 4.76
N PRO A 17 -3.22 -4.20 5.38
CA PRO A 17 -4.39 -4.39 6.23
C PRO A 17 -5.60 -4.81 5.38
N LEU A 18 -6.42 -5.71 5.91
CA LEU A 18 -7.58 -6.26 5.19
C LEU A 18 -8.74 -5.27 5.04
N GLN A 19 -8.77 -4.21 5.85
CA GLN A 19 -9.89 -3.25 5.94
C GLN A 19 -9.43 -1.79 5.79
N ALA A 20 -8.35 -1.53 5.06
CA ALA A 20 -7.89 -0.15 4.88
C ALA A 20 -8.76 0.65 3.89
N SER A 21 -8.98 1.92 4.25
CA SER A 21 -9.45 2.96 3.34
C SER A 21 -8.31 3.78 2.72
N THR A 22 -7.06 3.49 3.09
CA THR A 22 -5.86 4.18 2.61
C THR A 22 -4.71 3.18 2.50
N GLY A 23 -3.91 3.26 1.44
CA GLY A 23 -2.77 2.36 1.25
C GLY A 23 -1.40 3.01 1.49
N HIS A 24 -0.48 2.24 2.07
CA HIS A 24 0.95 2.49 2.01
C HIS A 24 1.57 1.61 0.92
N LEU A 25 1.52 2.14 -0.30
CA LEU A 25 1.87 1.41 -1.51
C LEU A 25 3.31 1.72 -1.95
N ALA A 26 3.72 2.97 -1.75
CA ALA A 26 5.05 3.48 -1.97
C ALA A 26 5.94 3.23 -0.75
N VAL A 27 6.89 2.29 -0.84
CA VAL A 27 7.73 1.91 0.31
C VAL A 27 9.19 2.32 0.11
N THR A 28 9.82 2.74 1.21
CA THR A 28 11.25 3.11 1.27
C THR A 28 12.15 1.93 1.64
N THR A 29 11.55 0.84 2.14
CA THR A 29 12.24 -0.43 2.42
C THR A 29 11.40 -1.58 1.89
N SER A 30 12.06 -2.63 1.40
CA SER A 30 11.39 -3.85 0.92
C SER A 30 11.08 -4.85 2.02
N HIS A 31 11.31 -4.52 3.30
CA HIS A 31 11.22 -5.46 4.41
C HIS A 31 10.00 -5.19 5.29
N ILE A 32 9.41 -6.26 5.80
CA ILE A 32 8.36 -6.24 6.81
C ILE A 32 8.82 -7.03 8.04
N THR A 33 8.39 -6.61 9.23
CA THR A 33 8.71 -7.30 10.48
C THR A 33 7.45 -7.84 11.14
N GLY A 34 7.40 -9.14 11.39
CA GLY A 34 6.20 -9.76 11.95
C GLY A 34 6.33 -11.26 12.21
N HIS A 35 5.19 -11.87 12.47
CA HIS A 35 5.03 -13.31 12.63
C HIS A 35 4.32 -13.88 11.41
N PHE A 36 4.95 -14.86 10.77
CA PHE A 36 4.49 -15.44 9.51
C PHE A 36 4.32 -16.94 9.68
N ARG A 37 3.28 -17.51 9.05
CA ARG A 37 3.05 -18.97 9.06
C ARG A 37 3.51 -19.66 7.77
N ALA A 38 3.58 -18.91 6.68
CA ALA A 38 3.93 -19.41 5.35
C ALA A 38 4.63 -18.30 4.54
N GLY A 39 4.89 -18.55 3.26
CA GLY A 39 5.41 -17.55 2.33
C GLY A 39 4.39 -16.48 1.94
N SER A 40 3.10 -16.74 2.12
CA SER A 40 2.01 -15.78 1.87
C SER A 40 0.76 -16.20 2.62
N GLY A 41 -0.14 -15.26 2.89
CA GLY A 41 -1.40 -15.55 3.56
C GLY A 41 -2.16 -14.29 3.99
N LEU A 42 -3.19 -14.49 4.81
CA LEU A 42 -4.03 -13.42 5.37
C LEU A 42 -3.99 -13.39 6.91
N ASP A 43 -2.99 -14.03 7.51
CA ASP A 43 -2.92 -14.35 8.93
C ASP A 43 -1.64 -13.86 9.61
N ALA A 44 -0.84 -13.03 8.92
CA ALA A 44 0.36 -12.46 9.52
C ALA A 44 0.02 -11.42 10.58
N ILE A 45 0.81 -11.39 11.65
CA ILE A 45 0.79 -10.31 12.63
C ILE A 45 2.03 -9.45 12.40
N ILE A 46 1.84 -8.27 11.83
CA ILE A 46 2.94 -7.36 11.49
C ILE A 46 3.11 -6.33 12.61
N LEU A 47 4.35 -6.04 12.98
CA LEU A 47 4.62 -5.08 14.04
C LEU A 47 4.24 -3.65 13.63
N CYS A 48 3.86 -2.86 14.63
CA CYS A 48 3.50 -1.46 14.41
C CYS A 48 4.75 -0.63 14.07
N GLU A 49 4.72 0.06 12.94
CA GLU A 49 5.61 1.19 12.67
C GLU A 49 4.84 2.50 12.96
N LEU A 50 5.08 3.10 14.14
CA LEU A 50 4.43 4.33 14.57
C LEU A 50 5.35 5.54 14.34
N LEU A 51 4.82 6.56 13.68
CA LEU A 51 5.56 7.81 13.41
C LEU A 51 4.75 9.05 13.81
N PRO A 52 5.40 10.18 14.14
CA PRO A 52 4.71 11.42 14.49
C PRO A 52 3.84 11.99 13.35
N ALA A 53 2.55 12.22 13.65
CA ALA A 53 1.54 12.70 12.71
C ALA A 53 0.83 13.99 13.20
N GLY A 54 1.56 14.82 13.95
CA GLY A 54 1.10 16.11 14.43
C GLY A 54 0.32 16.02 15.73
N LYS A 55 -0.77 16.79 15.83
CA LYS A 55 -1.63 16.84 17.02
C LYS A 55 -3.09 16.63 16.63
N PHE A 56 -3.87 16.05 17.53
CA PHE A 56 -5.33 16.06 17.46
C PHE A 56 -5.88 17.46 17.72
N ARG A 57 -7.18 17.66 17.46
CA ARG A 57 -7.88 18.95 17.68
C ARG A 57 -7.82 19.43 19.14
N ASN A 58 -7.70 18.51 20.09
CA ASN A 58 -7.54 18.80 21.51
C ASN A 58 -6.07 19.08 21.91
N GLY A 59 -5.15 19.17 20.95
CA GLY A 59 -3.72 19.45 21.19
C GLY A 59 -2.88 18.22 21.57
N ALA A 60 -3.48 17.05 21.79
CA ALA A 60 -2.76 15.83 22.13
C ALA A 60 -1.88 15.35 20.96
N ALA A 61 -0.72 14.76 21.25
CA ALA A 61 0.15 14.20 20.23
C ALA A 61 -0.55 13.08 19.45
N ARG A 62 -0.44 13.12 18.12
CA ARG A 62 -1.01 12.12 17.21
C ARG A 62 0.12 11.39 16.51
N HIS A 63 0.05 10.07 16.48
CA HIS A 63 0.95 9.22 15.70
C HIS A 63 0.17 8.49 14.61
N TRP A 64 0.87 8.11 13.55
CA TRP A 64 0.35 7.30 12.46
C TRP A 64 1.02 5.94 12.47
N CYS A 65 0.23 4.88 12.50
CA CYS A 65 0.74 3.55 12.26
C CYS A 65 0.78 3.29 10.76
N ARG A 66 1.99 3.33 10.18
CA ARG A 66 2.21 3.06 8.76
C ARG A 66 1.90 1.62 8.38
N THR A 67 2.09 0.67 9.29
CA THR A 67 1.73 -0.74 9.04
C THR A 67 0.22 -0.91 8.91
N HIS A 68 -0.54 -0.44 9.91
CA HIS A 68 -1.96 -0.75 10.05
C HIS A 68 -2.88 0.40 9.59
N GLN A 69 -2.30 1.47 9.06
CA GLN A 69 -3.01 2.60 8.47
C GLN A 69 -4.05 3.22 9.42
N CYS A 70 -3.64 3.49 10.67
CA CYS A 70 -4.52 4.12 11.65
C CYS A 70 -3.78 5.07 12.60
N TYR A 71 -4.52 6.03 13.16
CA TYR A 71 -3.98 6.94 14.16
C TYR A 71 -3.86 6.28 15.53
N TRP A 72 -2.85 6.72 16.27
CA TRP A 72 -2.61 6.39 17.67
C TRP A 72 -2.48 7.68 18.49
N GLY A 73 -2.95 7.64 19.73
CA GLY A 73 -2.84 8.74 20.70
C GLY A 73 -4.17 9.13 21.33
N THR A 74 -5.18 8.27 21.23
CA THR A 74 -6.44 8.39 21.98
C THR A 74 -6.23 8.03 23.45
N GLN A 75 -7.22 8.30 24.31
CA GLN A 75 -7.14 7.90 25.73
C GLN A 75 -7.02 6.37 25.90
N ALA A 76 -7.67 5.58 25.04
CA ALA A 76 -7.55 4.13 25.05
C ALA A 76 -6.12 3.68 24.70
N ASP A 77 -5.51 4.31 23.71
CA ASP A 77 -4.11 4.03 23.32
C ASP A 77 -3.13 4.35 24.46
N LEU A 78 -3.34 5.48 25.15
CA LEU A 78 -2.51 5.89 26.28
C LEU A 78 -2.65 4.94 27.47
N ALA A 79 -3.87 4.48 27.77
CA ALA A 79 -4.12 3.50 28.82
C ALA A 79 -3.46 2.14 28.52
N ASP A 80 -3.56 1.64 27.28
CA ASP A 80 -2.88 0.40 26.85
C ASP A 80 -1.35 0.53 26.95
N TRP A 81 -0.79 1.68 26.54
CA TRP A 81 0.64 1.94 26.68
C TRP A 81 1.10 1.99 28.15
N GLN A 82 0.31 2.61 29.04
CA GLN A 82 0.63 2.63 30.47
C GLN A 82 0.61 1.22 31.09
N ALA A 83 -0.34 0.39 30.68
CA ALA A 83 -0.48 -0.98 31.18
C ALA A 83 0.60 -1.94 30.65
N THR A 84 0.98 -1.81 29.36
CA THR A 84 1.85 -2.79 28.69
C THR A 84 3.28 -2.30 28.47
N ARG A 85 3.50 -0.99 28.56
CA ARG A 85 4.74 -0.30 28.15
C ARG A 85 5.12 -0.53 26.68
N GLN A 86 4.18 -0.97 25.85
CA GLN A 86 4.36 -1.17 24.41
C GLN A 86 3.57 -0.13 23.63
N MET A 87 4.23 0.62 22.76
CA MET A 87 3.57 1.59 21.91
C MET A 87 3.06 0.88 20.66
N ARG A 88 1.78 0.50 20.67
CA ARG A 88 1.14 -0.29 19.61
C ARG A 88 -0.22 0.30 19.24
N CYS A 89 -0.58 0.24 17.97
CA CYS A 89 -1.86 0.76 17.52
C CYS A 89 -3.02 -0.17 17.91
N ARG A 90 -4.26 0.34 17.84
CA ARG A 90 -5.47 -0.45 18.08
C ARG A 90 -5.62 -1.71 17.19
N GLN A 91 -4.89 -1.78 16.08
CA GLN A 91 -4.90 -2.90 15.14
C GLN A 91 -3.65 -3.79 15.24
N HIS A 92 -2.80 -3.64 16.26
CA HIS A 92 -1.51 -4.35 16.36
C HIS A 92 -1.58 -5.88 16.36
N ALA A 93 -2.74 -6.44 16.72
CA ALA A 93 -2.99 -7.88 16.74
C ALA A 93 -3.95 -8.31 15.62
N SER A 94 -4.34 -7.40 14.74
CA SER A 94 -5.20 -7.72 13.60
C SER A 94 -4.41 -8.51 12.56
N PRO A 95 -5.01 -9.58 12.00
CA PRO A 95 -4.40 -10.31 10.91
C PRO A 95 -4.27 -9.42 9.66
N MET A 96 -3.17 -9.59 8.93
CA MET A 96 -2.86 -8.85 7.71
C MET A 96 -2.59 -9.80 6.54
N GLY A 97 -2.92 -9.31 5.35
CA GLY A 97 -2.46 -9.93 4.11
C GLY A 97 -0.96 -9.72 3.93
N TYR A 98 -0.27 -10.74 3.43
CA TYR A 98 1.16 -10.66 3.19
C TYR A 98 1.65 -11.62 2.10
N VAL A 99 2.80 -11.28 1.54
CA VAL A 99 3.67 -12.16 0.77
C VAL A 99 5.13 -11.86 1.14
N LEU A 100 5.91 -12.91 1.38
CA LEU A 100 7.35 -12.85 1.60
C LEU A 100 8.06 -13.08 0.27
N TYR A 101 9.19 -12.40 0.07
CA TYR A 101 9.98 -12.46 -1.16
C TYR A 101 9.12 -12.24 -2.43
N PRO A 102 8.37 -11.12 -2.51
CA PRO A 102 7.53 -10.81 -3.67
C PRO A 102 8.37 -10.75 -4.95
N GLU A 103 7.73 -11.07 -6.08
CA GLU A 103 8.33 -10.83 -7.40
C GLU A 103 8.54 -9.32 -7.60
N LEU A 104 9.79 -8.92 -7.87
CA LEU A 104 10.17 -7.56 -8.23
C LEU A 104 10.18 -7.42 -9.75
N PHE A 105 9.24 -6.63 -10.26
CA PHE A 105 9.01 -6.42 -11.68
C PHE A 105 9.55 -5.08 -12.15
N ASP A 106 10.35 -5.14 -13.21
CA ASP A 106 10.85 -3.97 -13.93
C ASP A 106 9.99 -3.74 -15.18
N PRO A 107 9.11 -2.73 -15.19
CA PRO A 107 8.22 -2.47 -16.31
C PRO A 107 8.96 -1.97 -17.56
N MET A 108 10.19 -1.46 -17.43
CA MET A 108 10.94 -0.91 -18.56
C MET A 108 11.57 -1.99 -19.44
N GLN A 109 11.60 -3.24 -18.97
CA GLN A 109 12.05 -4.39 -19.77
C GLN A 109 10.98 -4.87 -20.77
N PHE A 110 9.78 -4.31 -20.71
CA PHE A 110 8.65 -4.71 -21.53
C PHE A 110 8.13 -3.54 -22.36
N HIS A 111 7.76 -3.82 -23.61
CA HIS A 111 7.10 -2.85 -24.48
C HIS A 111 5.72 -2.46 -23.93
N ALA A 112 4.97 -3.43 -23.41
CA ALA A 112 3.65 -3.21 -22.87
C ALA A 112 3.40 -4.05 -21.61
N THR A 113 2.61 -3.52 -20.67
CA THR A 113 2.23 -4.17 -19.42
C THR A 113 0.80 -3.84 -19.00
N THR A 114 0.07 -4.84 -18.53
CA THR A 114 -1.28 -4.70 -17.97
C THR A 114 -1.36 -5.41 -16.63
N LEU A 115 -2.00 -4.75 -15.66
CA LEU A 115 -2.28 -5.27 -14.32
C LEU A 115 -3.79 -5.38 -14.13
N ARG A 116 -4.26 -6.53 -13.65
CA ARG A 116 -5.68 -6.78 -13.35
C ARG A 116 -5.80 -7.59 -12.06
N LEU A 117 -7.00 -7.61 -11.48
CA LEU A 117 -7.33 -8.55 -10.42
C LEU A 117 -8.07 -9.73 -11.04
N GLY A 118 -7.56 -10.94 -10.82
CA GLY A 118 -8.19 -12.18 -11.24
C GLY A 118 -9.43 -12.52 -10.39
N PRO A 119 -10.30 -13.43 -10.87
CA PRO A 119 -11.49 -13.86 -10.14
C PRO A 119 -11.16 -14.63 -8.85
N ASP A 120 -9.95 -15.17 -8.75
CA ASP A 120 -9.37 -15.83 -7.58
C ASP A 120 -8.77 -14.85 -6.56
N GLY A 121 -8.81 -13.55 -6.84
CA GLY A 121 -8.25 -12.50 -6.00
C GLY A 121 -6.74 -12.31 -6.15
N LEU A 122 -6.09 -12.98 -7.12
CA LEU A 122 -4.68 -12.78 -7.43
C LEU A 122 -4.48 -11.56 -8.34
N VAL A 123 -3.34 -10.91 -8.20
CA VAL A 123 -2.87 -9.88 -9.13
C VAL A 123 -2.36 -10.58 -10.40
N GLN A 124 -3.03 -10.32 -11.51
CA GLN A 124 -2.65 -10.82 -12.82
C GLN A 124 -1.78 -9.79 -13.54
N LEU A 125 -0.51 -10.13 -13.71
CA LEU A 125 0.46 -9.37 -14.50
C LEU A 125 0.57 -10.00 -15.89
N ARG A 126 0.41 -9.18 -16.91
CA ARG A 126 0.58 -9.54 -18.32
C ARG A 126 1.53 -8.53 -18.96
N ALA A 127 2.59 -8.98 -19.59
CA ALA A 127 3.56 -8.10 -20.24
C ALA A 127 4.11 -8.72 -21.54
N ARG A 128 4.52 -7.88 -22.48
CA ARG A 128 5.14 -8.30 -23.76
C ARG A 128 6.43 -7.54 -23.98
N ALA A 129 7.46 -8.26 -24.45
CA ALA A 129 8.77 -7.66 -24.74
C ALA A 129 8.71 -6.75 -25.98
N ASP A 130 7.89 -7.10 -26.97
CA ASP A 130 7.67 -6.37 -28.23
C ASP A 130 6.26 -6.63 -28.79
N GLU A 131 5.92 -5.97 -29.91
CA GLU A 131 4.67 -6.20 -30.64
C GLU A 131 4.59 -7.64 -31.16
N GLY A 132 3.59 -8.39 -30.68
CA GLY A 132 3.42 -9.80 -31.05
C GLY A 132 4.33 -10.79 -30.33
N GLY A 133 5.23 -10.33 -29.46
CA GLY A 133 6.13 -11.18 -28.67
C GLY A 133 5.44 -12.12 -27.70
N ALA A 134 6.20 -13.07 -27.16
CA ALA A 134 5.72 -14.01 -26.16
C ALA A 134 5.13 -13.28 -24.95
N LEU A 135 3.95 -13.75 -24.50
CA LEU A 135 3.27 -13.18 -23.35
C LEU A 135 3.96 -13.65 -22.07
N PHE A 136 4.57 -12.72 -21.34
CA PHE A 136 4.95 -12.92 -19.95
C PHE A 136 3.68 -12.82 -19.09
N SER A 137 3.35 -13.90 -18.39
CA SER A 137 2.12 -14.02 -17.61
C SER A 137 2.41 -14.55 -16.22
N ARG A 138 1.93 -13.84 -15.20
CA ARG A 138 2.04 -14.22 -13.79
C ARG A 138 0.75 -13.90 -13.05
N ASP A 139 0.36 -14.80 -12.16
CA ASP A 139 -0.75 -14.59 -11.21
C ASP A 139 -0.15 -14.68 -9.81
N LEU A 140 -0.22 -13.59 -9.05
CA LEU A 140 0.57 -13.36 -7.84
C LEU A 140 -0.30 -12.86 -6.69
N PRO A 141 -0.02 -13.22 -5.42
CA PRO A 141 -0.75 -12.66 -4.27
C PRO A 141 -0.58 -11.13 -4.14
N ALA A 142 0.59 -10.61 -4.48
CA ALA A 142 0.89 -9.19 -4.64
C ALA A 142 2.14 -9.05 -5.52
N LEU A 143 2.35 -7.87 -6.11
CA LEU A 143 3.46 -7.56 -7.00
C LEU A 143 4.28 -6.38 -6.47
N ALA A 144 5.60 -6.50 -6.48
CA ALA A 144 6.50 -5.37 -6.28
C ALA A 144 6.90 -4.80 -7.64
N ILE A 145 6.74 -3.51 -7.87
CA ILE A 145 7.27 -2.82 -9.05
C ILE A 145 8.51 -2.04 -8.65
N ASP A 146 9.60 -2.19 -9.40
CA ASP A 146 10.86 -1.49 -9.14
C ASP A 146 10.74 -0.01 -9.55
N CYS A 147 10.68 0.88 -8.56
CA CYS A 147 10.62 2.33 -8.81
C CYS A 147 11.94 2.88 -9.38
N ARG A 148 13.08 2.19 -9.18
CA ARG A 148 14.38 2.64 -9.68
C ARG A 148 14.46 2.56 -11.20
N ALA A 149 13.66 1.68 -11.81
CA ALA A 149 13.49 1.61 -13.25
C ALA A 149 12.61 2.74 -13.81
N LEU A 150 11.97 3.55 -12.96
CA LEU A 150 10.97 4.55 -13.35
C LEU A 150 11.42 5.98 -12.97
N PRO A 151 12.53 6.50 -13.51
CA PRO A 151 13.05 7.80 -13.13
C PRO A 151 12.04 8.92 -13.43
N GLY A 152 11.82 9.79 -12.43
CA GLY A 152 10.92 10.94 -12.53
C GLY A 152 9.43 10.63 -12.38
N VAL A 153 9.05 9.36 -12.21
CA VAL A 153 7.64 8.97 -11.98
C VAL A 153 7.26 9.09 -10.49
N PHE A 154 8.19 8.74 -9.62
CA PHE A 154 8.01 8.75 -8.18
C PHE A 154 9.18 9.46 -7.46
N PRO A 155 8.97 9.93 -6.21
CA PRO A 155 10.04 10.37 -5.33
C PRO A 155 11.22 9.38 -5.30
N SER A 156 12.45 9.92 -5.28
CA SER A 156 13.68 9.12 -5.41
C SER A 156 13.97 8.17 -4.25
N ASP A 157 13.36 8.41 -3.09
CA ASP A 157 13.46 7.56 -1.91
C ASP A 157 12.50 6.36 -1.95
N MET A 158 11.55 6.35 -2.89
CA MET A 158 10.72 5.18 -3.15
C MET A 158 11.50 4.13 -3.93
N VAL A 159 11.76 2.98 -3.30
CA VAL A 159 12.48 1.87 -3.94
C VAL A 159 11.53 0.89 -4.61
N GLN A 160 10.28 0.81 -4.15
CA GLN A 160 9.32 -0.19 -4.58
C GLN A 160 7.88 0.34 -4.47
N LEU A 161 7.07 -0.06 -5.45
CA LEU A 161 5.64 0.19 -5.50
C LEU A 161 4.88 -1.13 -5.33
N ASN A 162 4.16 -1.30 -4.22
CA ASN A 162 3.53 -2.56 -3.80
C ASN A 162 2.10 -2.72 -4.32
N VAL A 163 1.90 -3.38 -5.45
CA VAL A 163 0.55 -3.67 -5.96
C VAL A 163 -0.08 -4.81 -5.15
N THR A 164 -0.90 -4.45 -4.18
CA THR A 164 -1.66 -5.39 -3.33
C THR A 164 -3.05 -5.68 -3.90
N PRO A 165 -3.72 -6.78 -3.50
CA PRO A 165 -5.07 -7.07 -3.98
C PRO A 165 -6.08 -5.93 -3.77
N PRO A 166 -6.14 -5.25 -2.60
CA PRO A 166 -7.02 -4.09 -2.44
C PRO A 166 -6.72 -2.95 -3.40
N ALA A 167 -5.43 -2.70 -3.69
CA ALA A 167 -5.00 -1.65 -4.61
C ALA A 167 -5.38 -1.97 -6.06
N ALA A 168 -5.11 -3.20 -6.50
CA ALA A 168 -5.49 -3.68 -7.83
C ALA A 168 -7.01 -3.66 -8.00
N HIS A 169 -7.76 -4.09 -6.99
CA HIS A 169 -9.22 -4.05 -6.97
C HIS A 169 -9.77 -2.63 -7.13
N ALA A 170 -9.35 -1.71 -6.24
CA ALA A 170 -9.82 -0.33 -6.24
C ALA A 170 -9.53 0.36 -7.59
N TYR A 171 -8.33 0.14 -8.14
CA TYR A 171 -7.95 0.70 -9.43
C TYR A 171 -8.76 0.12 -10.59
N ALA A 172 -8.92 -1.20 -10.66
CA ALA A 172 -9.70 -1.85 -11.71
C ALA A 172 -11.18 -1.44 -11.67
N ALA A 173 -11.76 -1.37 -10.46
CA ALA A 173 -13.14 -0.92 -10.27
C ALA A 173 -13.33 0.53 -10.75
N ALA A 174 -12.41 1.43 -10.40
CA ALA A 174 -12.44 2.81 -10.84
C ALA A 174 -12.35 2.95 -12.36
N LEU A 175 -11.48 2.15 -13.02
CA LEU A 175 -11.39 2.10 -14.49
C LEU A 175 -12.69 1.59 -15.12
N GLN A 176 -13.27 0.52 -14.58
CA GLN A 176 -14.46 -0.13 -15.14
C GLN A 176 -15.67 0.82 -15.18
N VAL A 177 -15.83 1.66 -14.16
CA VAL A 177 -16.96 2.61 -14.07
C VAL A 177 -16.60 4.01 -14.57
N GLY A 178 -15.40 4.22 -15.11
CA GLY A 178 -14.96 5.51 -15.65
C GLY A 178 -14.80 6.60 -14.59
N THR A 179 -14.39 6.24 -13.37
CA THR A 179 -14.15 7.21 -12.30
C THR A 179 -12.98 8.13 -12.66
N PRO A 180 -13.08 9.45 -12.44
CA PRO A 180 -11.93 10.36 -12.54
C PRO A 180 -10.76 9.89 -11.66
N LEU A 181 -9.73 9.36 -12.31
CA LEU A 181 -8.50 8.88 -11.68
C LEU A 181 -7.36 9.87 -11.93
N ASP A 182 -6.58 10.10 -10.89
CA ASP A 182 -5.28 10.76 -10.99
C ASP A 182 -4.37 10.26 -9.84
N CYS A 183 -3.19 10.83 -9.68
CA CYS A 183 -2.27 10.50 -8.60
C CYS A 183 -1.79 11.78 -7.90
N SER A 184 -2.40 12.08 -6.76
CA SER A 184 -2.04 13.21 -5.91
C SER A 184 -0.88 12.86 -4.99
N ASP A 185 0.09 13.75 -4.86
CA ASP A 185 1.22 13.61 -3.93
C ASP A 185 0.93 14.29 -2.60
N CYS A 186 1.47 13.71 -1.53
CA CYS A 186 1.28 14.26 -0.20
C CYS A 186 2.00 15.59 -0.02
N ALA A 187 1.26 16.64 0.34
CA ALA A 187 1.82 17.97 0.58
C ALA A 187 2.86 18.01 1.73
N ARG A 188 2.90 16.98 2.59
CA ARG A 188 3.84 16.87 3.71
C ARG A 188 5.08 16.04 3.39
N CYS A 189 4.92 14.90 2.72
CA CYS A 189 6.01 13.92 2.55
C CYS A 189 6.33 13.57 1.09
N GLY A 190 5.62 14.16 0.13
CA GLY A 190 5.81 13.91 -1.30
C GLY A 190 5.38 12.54 -1.82
N HIS A 191 5.10 11.57 -0.94
CA HIS A 191 4.67 10.23 -1.39
C HIS A 191 3.25 10.27 -2.00
N PRO A 192 2.99 9.45 -3.02
CA PRO A 192 1.70 9.44 -3.70
C PRO A 192 0.61 8.85 -2.81
N HIS A 193 -0.60 9.39 -2.93
CA HIS A 193 -1.78 8.91 -2.24
C HIS A 193 -2.40 7.71 -2.96
N LEU A 194 -2.79 6.70 -2.17
CA LEU A 194 -3.66 5.61 -2.61
C LEU A 194 -4.94 5.61 -1.79
N ASP A 195 -6.04 5.86 -2.47
CA ASP A 195 -7.38 5.71 -1.91
C ASP A 195 -7.83 4.25 -2.03
N LEU A 196 -8.32 3.67 -0.93
CA LEU A 196 -8.83 2.31 -0.85
C LEU A 196 -10.22 2.31 -0.19
N GLY A 197 -10.89 1.15 -0.22
CA GLY A 197 -12.16 0.96 0.48
C GLY A 197 -13.15 2.09 0.20
N SER A 198 -13.70 2.70 1.26
CA SER A 198 -14.66 3.80 1.12
C SER A 198 -14.11 5.06 0.43
N PHE A 199 -12.81 5.32 0.47
CA PHE A 199 -12.21 6.48 -0.23
C PHE A 199 -12.05 6.23 -1.73
N ALA A 200 -12.02 4.98 -2.18
CA ALA A 200 -11.95 4.65 -3.60
C ALA A 200 -13.33 4.66 -4.29
N LEU A 201 -14.43 4.85 -3.55
CA LEU A 201 -15.80 4.74 -4.10
C LEU A 201 -16.26 6.00 -4.83
N ALA A 202 -15.70 7.17 -4.52
CA ALA A 202 -16.14 8.43 -5.10
C ALA A 202 -14.98 9.41 -5.23
N PRO A 203 -14.91 10.17 -6.34
CA PRO A 203 -13.96 11.26 -6.49
C PRO A 203 -14.11 12.29 -5.37
N HIS A 204 -12.98 12.71 -4.81
CA HIS A 204 -12.95 13.69 -3.75
C HIS A 204 -11.66 14.51 -3.84
N ARG A 205 -11.61 15.64 -3.13
CA ARG A 205 -10.45 16.54 -3.18
C ARG A 205 -9.46 16.27 -2.06
N ARG A 206 -9.90 15.75 -0.91
CA ARG A 206 -9.11 15.65 0.31
C ARG A 206 -8.57 14.24 0.53
N HIS A 207 -7.28 14.04 0.36
CA HIS A 207 -6.66 12.72 0.45
C HIS A 207 -5.91 12.49 1.77
N SER A 208 -5.95 11.25 2.25
CA SER A 208 -5.20 10.81 3.44
C SER A 208 -3.96 10.04 3.03
N CYS A 209 -2.81 10.37 3.61
CA CYS A 209 -1.52 9.82 3.21
C CYS A 209 -1.22 8.55 4.01
N GLY A 210 -1.12 7.42 3.31
CA GLY A 210 -0.78 6.15 3.96
C GLY A 210 0.66 6.08 4.47
N GLN A 211 1.55 6.92 3.96
CA GLN A 211 2.96 6.95 4.36
C GLN A 211 3.20 7.71 5.67
N CYS A 212 2.67 8.93 5.79
CA CYS A 212 2.96 9.84 6.91
C CYS A 212 1.76 10.18 7.79
N GLY A 213 0.55 9.71 7.44
CA GLY A 213 -0.69 10.03 8.16
C GLY A 213 -1.11 11.48 8.06
N HIS A 214 -0.62 12.24 7.06
CA HIS A 214 -1.16 13.57 6.78
C HIS A 214 -2.51 13.44 6.06
N ASP A 215 -3.54 14.08 6.60
CA ASP A 215 -4.93 13.96 6.17
C ASP A 215 -5.49 15.23 5.55
N ALA A 216 -4.64 16.13 5.02
CA ALA A 216 -5.08 17.41 4.47
C ALA A 216 -4.38 17.77 3.14
N SER A 217 -3.93 16.77 2.38
CA SER A 217 -3.53 16.99 0.99
C SER A 217 -4.76 17.21 0.14
N HIS A 218 -4.73 18.21 -0.75
CA HIS A 218 -5.85 18.50 -1.65
C HIS A 218 -5.45 18.44 -3.12
N SER A 219 -6.20 17.69 -3.92
CA SER A 219 -6.11 17.76 -5.38
C SER A 219 -6.84 19.00 -5.91
N ALA A 220 -6.46 19.41 -7.13
CA ALA A 220 -7.10 20.54 -7.82
C ALA A 220 -8.58 20.25 -8.12
N THR A 221 -8.86 19.04 -8.62
CA THR A 221 -10.20 18.55 -8.97
C THR A 221 -10.54 17.29 -8.18
N PRO A 222 -11.83 16.95 -7.98
CA PRO A 222 -12.21 15.69 -7.35
C PRO A 222 -11.71 14.48 -8.16
N ILE A 223 -10.96 13.60 -7.51
CA ILE A 223 -10.37 12.38 -8.10
C ILE A 223 -10.44 11.22 -7.10
N VAL A 224 -10.29 9.99 -7.59
CA VAL A 224 -9.78 8.89 -6.78
C VAL A 224 -8.28 8.80 -7.04
N SER A 225 -7.46 8.89 -5.99
CA SER A 225 -6.00 8.89 -6.12
C SER A 225 -5.45 7.48 -6.17
N SER A 226 -4.68 7.16 -7.23
CA SER A 226 -3.97 5.88 -7.34
C SER A 226 -2.61 6.05 -8.06
N PRO A 227 -1.50 5.59 -7.46
CA PRO A 227 -0.20 5.53 -8.14
C PRO A 227 -0.20 4.67 -9.40
N LEU A 228 -1.12 3.70 -9.51
CA LEU A 228 -1.26 2.85 -10.69
C LEU A 228 -1.74 3.63 -11.91
N TRP A 229 -2.47 4.74 -11.71
CA TRP A 229 -2.81 5.65 -12.80
C TRP A 229 -1.57 6.30 -13.42
N ARG A 230 -0.65 6.77 -12.56
CA ARG A 230 0.61 7.37 -13.00
C ARG A 230 1.46 6.36 -13.79
N LEU A 231 1.48 5.10 -13.37
CA LEU A 231 2.12 4.02 -14.13
C LEU A 231 1.48 3.79 -15.49
N ARG A 232 0.14 3.72 -15.55
CA ARG A 232 -0.58 3.52 -16.82
C ARG A 232 -0.31 4.62 -17.84
N LEU A 233 -0.14 5.87 -17.39
CA LEU A 233 0.22 6.98 -18.28
C LEU A 233 1.66 6.89 -18.81
N ARG A 234 2.53 6.14 -18.12
CA ARG A 234 3.94 6.00 -18.48
C ARG A 234 4.25 4.76 -19.30
N ILE A 235 3.48 3.69 -19.12
CA ILE A 235 3.73 2.37 -19.69
C ILE A 235 2.61 2.00 -20.66
N THR A 236 2.96 1.59 -21.87
CA THR A 236 2.01 1.07 -22.86
C THR A 236 1.24 -0.12 -22.29
N GLN A 237 -0.06 -0.20 -22.57
CA GLN A 237 -0.90 -1.28 -22.05
C GLN A 237 -0.94 -2.45 -23.04
N CYS A 238 -0.90 -3.68 -22.53
CA CYS A 238 -1.21 -4.87 -23.35
C CYS A 238 -2.72 -5.00 -23.53
N ASP A 239 -3.14 -5.37 -24.73
CA ASP A 239 -4.51 -5.83 -25.01
C ASP A 239 -4.90 -7.06 -24.17
#